data_AF-A0A937HHB6-F1
#
_entry.id   AF-A0A937HHB6-F1
#
_cell.length_a   1.000
_cell.length_b   1.000
_cell.length_c   1.000
_cell.angle_alpha   90.00
_cell.angle_beta   90.00
_cell.angle_gamma   90.00
#
_symmetry.space_group_name_H-M   'P 1'
#
loop_
_entity.id
_entity.type
_entity.pdbx_description
1 polymer ?
#
loop_
_entity_poly.entity_id
_entity_poly.type
_entity_poly.pdbx_seq_one_letter_code
_entity_poly.pdbx_strand_id
1 'polypeptide(L)'
;METFKHDITHLFDQLGLPNASSDIETFIMNNRLKEGQHITEAKCWNESQIEFFKNEFDQDSEWCIAIDELTELMIETNTHNPLSRKGFFGKILKLFGR
;
A
#
# COMPACT_ATOMS: atom_id res chain seq x y z
N MET A 1 -15.05 -13.69 0.83
CA MET A 1 -13.63 -13.43 0.56
C MET A 1 -13.31 -12.03 1.08
N GLU A 2 -12.84 -11.94 2.32
CA GLU A 2 -12.44 -10.71 3.03
C GLU A 2 -10.90 -10.61 3.11
N THR A 3 -10.19 -11.10 2.09
CA THR A 3 -8.75 -11.39 2.16
C THR A 3 -7.89 -10.13 2.06
N PHE A 4 -8.21 -9.20 1.16
CA PHE A 4 -7.37 -8.03 0.83
C PHE A 4 -6.99 -7.11 2.01
N LYS A 5 -7.87 -6.98 3.01
CA LYS A 5 -7.63 -6.15 4.20
C LYS A 5 -6.52 -6.70 5.09
N HIS A 6 -6.47 -8.02 5.18
CA HIS A 6 -5.47 -8.71 5.98
C HIS A 6 -4.10 -8.52 5.34
N ASP A 7 -4.01 -8.46 4.01
CA ASP A 7 -2.73 -8.39 3.30
C ASP A 7 -1.97 -7.07 3.56
N ILE A 8 -2.60 -5.89 3.45
CA ILE A 8 -1.90 -4.62 3.77
C ILE A 8 -1.61 -4.48 5.26
N THR A 9 -2.57 -4.86 6.11
CA THR A 9 -2.42 -4.79 7.57
C THR A 9 -1.26 -5.70 8.04
N HIS A 10 -1.20 -6.93 7.53
CA HIS A 10 -0.11 -7.85 7.83
C HIS A 10 1.20 -7.43 7.16
N LEU A 11 1.18 -6.79 5.98
CA LEU A 11 2.38 -6.23 5.37
C LEU A 11 2.99 -5.17 6.30
N PHE A 12 2.18 -4.26 6.86
CA PHE A 12 2.65 -3.28 7.83
C PHE A 12 3.20 -3.95 9.10
N ASP A 13 2.55 -5.00 9.59
CA ASP A 13 3.04 -5.80 10.71
C ASP A 13 4.43 -6.43 10.44
N GLN A 14 4.61 -7.04 9.26
CA GLN A 14 5.90 -7.59 8.83
C GLN A 14 6.99 -6.52 8.69
N LEU A 15 6.62 -5.32 8.24
CA LEU A 15 7.54 -4.18 8.13
C LEU A 15 7.83 -3.50 9.48
N GLY A 16 7.19 -3.94 10.57
CA GLY A 16 7.32 -3.35 11.91
C GLY A 16 6.65 -1.98 12.04
N LEU A 17 5.65 -1.69 11.21
CA LEU A 17 4.90 -0.45 11.18
C LEU A 17 3.55 -0.58 11.89
N PRO A 18 2.96 0.54 12.35
CA PRO A 18 1.62 0.52 12.92
C PRO A 18 0.61 0.04 11.86
N ASN A 19 0.04 -1.14 12.11
CA ASN A 19 -0.93 -1.80 11.24
C ASN A 19 -2.38 -1.35 11.49
N ALA A 20 -2.59 -0.37 12.37
CA ALA A 20 -3.92 0.17 12.60
C ALA A 20 -4.43 0.90 11.34
N SER A 21 -5.70 0.76 11.04
CA SER A 21 -6.32 1.32 9.84
C SER A 21 -6.13 2.83 9.70
N SER A 22 -6.25 3.57 10.81
CA SER A 22 -6.02 5.02 10.83
C SER A 22 -4.55 5.40 10.62
N ASP A 23 -3.62 4.60 11.14
CA ASP A 23 -2.18 4.81 10.95
C ASP A 23 -1.76 4.52 9.51
N ILE A 24 -2.26 3.44 8.91
CA ILE A 24 -2.01 3.10 7.50
C ILE A 24 -2.52 4.23 6.59
N GLU A 25 -3.75 4.70 6.79
CA GLU A 25 -4.30 5.81 5.99
C GLU A 25 -3.44 7.07 6.14
N THR A 26 -3.11 7.44 7.38
CA THR A 26 -2.26 8.60 7.66
C THR A 26 -0.89 8.44 7.01
N PHE A 27 -0.30 7.25 7.07
CA PHE A 27 0.99 6.95 6.48
C PHE A 27 0.96 7.11 4.96
N ILE A 28 -0.03 6.53 4.28
CA ILE A 28 -0.20 6.64 2.83
C ILE A 28 -0.43 8.10 2.43
N MET A 29 -1.21 8.85 3.21
CA MET A 29 -1.46 10.27 2.94
C MET A 29 -0.20 11.14 3.11
N ASN A 30 0.65 10.84 4.09
CA ASN A 30 1.89 11.58 4.32
C ASN A 30 3.00 11.18 3.35
N ASN A 31 3.03 9.92 2.92
CA ASN A 31 4.11 9.35 2.12
C ASN A 31 3.62 9.06 0.70
N ARG A 32 3.33 10.11 -0.07
CA ARG A 32 2.89 9.98 -1.47
C ARG A 32 4.04 9.71 -2.42
N LEU A 33 3.77 8.87 -3.41
CA LEU A 33 4.69 8.55 -4.49
C LEU A 33 4.31 9.30 -5.76
N LYS A 34 5.29 9.58 -6.63
CA LYS A 34 5.02 10.09 -7.98
C LYS A 34 4.53 8.96 -8.89
N GLU A 35 3.77 9.30 -9.92
CA GLU A 35 3.40 8.34 -10.96
C GLU A 35 4.65 7.70 -11.58
N GLY A 36 4.67 6.36 -11.61
CA GLY A 36 5.80 5.57 -12.10
C GLY A 36 7.00 5.48 -11.14
N GLN A 37 6.90 5.99 -9.92
CA GLN A 37 7.92 5.81 -8.88
C GLN A 37 7.70 4.48 -8.16
N HIS A 38 8.77 3.72 -7.96
CA HIS A 38 8.68 2.45 -7.23
C HIS A 38 8.52 2.66 -5.73
N ILE A 39 7.83 1.74 -5.05
CA ILE A 39 7.70 1.77 -3.58
C ILE A 39 9.06 1.73 -2.88
N THR A 40 10.04 1.04 -3.45
CA THR A 40 11.42 0.97 -2.95
C THR A 40 12.19 2.30 -3.07
N GLU A 41 11.70 3.24 -3.87
CA GLU A 41 12.26 4.60 -4.00
C GLU A 41 11.62 5.60 -3.04
N ALA A 42 10.58 5.20 -2.30
CA ALA A 42 9.97 6.06 -1.31
C ALA A 42 10.92 6.25 -0.12
N LYS A 43 11.16 7.52 0.23
CA LYS A 43 12.02 7.88 1.38
C LYS A 43 11.40 7.55 2.75
N CYS A 44 10.15 7.09 2.76
CA CYS A 44 9.46 6.69 3.97
C CYS A 44 9.89 5.31 4.48
N TRP A 45 10.57 4.53 3.64
CA TRP A 45 11.07 3.21 4.00
C TRP A 45 12.54 3.25 4.40
N ASN A 46 12.90 2.43 5.37
CA ASN A 46 14.28 2.19 5.75
C ASN A 46 14.91 1.10 4.88
N GLU A 47 16.24 0.99 4.92
CA GLU A 47 17.02 0.04 4.12
C GLU A 47 16.50 -1.41 4.26
N SER A 48 16.18 -1.86 5.48
CA SER A 48 15.65 -3.21 5.73
C SER A 48 14.26 -3.44 5.12
N GLN A 49 13.40 -2.41 5.07
CA GLN A 49 12.07 -2.50 4.47
C GLN A 49 12.17 -2.53 2.93
N ILE A 50 13.08 -1.73 2.38
CA ILE A 50 13.40 -1.74 0.94
C ILE A 50 13.95 -3.11 0.52
N GLU A 51 14.83 -3.69 1.33
CA GLU A 51 15.37 -5.03 1.09
C GLU A 51 14.27 -6.10 1.14
N PHE A 52 13.36 -6.02 2.12
CA PHE A 52 12.18 -6.88 2.18
C PHE A 52 11.36 -6.80 0.88
N PHE A 53 10.97 -5.60 0.43
CA PHE A 53 10.21 -5.46 -0.82
C PHE A 53 10.93 -6.07 -2.02
N LYS A 54 12.24 -5.82 -2.15
CA LYS A 54 13.05 -6.39 -3.24
C LYS A 54 13.08 -7.91 -3.20
N ASN A 55 13.21 -8.49 -2.01
CA ASN A 55 13.16 -9.94 -1.82
C ASN A 55 11.79 -10.50 -2.21
N GLU A 56 10.70 -9.86 -1.80
CA GLU A 56 9.34 -10.32 -2.14
C GLU A 56 9.09 -10.25 -3.65
N PHE A 57 9.56 -9.20 -4.33
CA PHE A 57 9.51 -9.11 -5.80
C PHE A 57 10.38 -10.16 -6.50
N ASP A 58 11.58 -10.43 -5.98
CA ASP A 58 12.48 -11.45 -6.54
C ASP A 58 11.92 -12.88 -6.38
N GLN A 59 11.29 -13.14 -5.24
CA GLN A 59 10.71 -14.44 -4.90
C GLN A 59 9.31 -14.64 -5.49
N ASP A 60 8.74 -13.64 -6.18
CA ASP A 60 7.34 -13.63 -6.66
C ASP A 60 6.36 -14.06 -5.55
N SER A 61 6.57 -13.50 -4.36
CA SER A 61 5.88 -13.90 -3.14
C SER A 61 4.42 -13.41 -3.14
N GLU A 62 3.61 -13.96 -2.23
CA GLU A 62 2.22 -13.52 -2.04
C GLU A 62 2.11 -12.04 -1.63
N TRP A 63 3.18 -11.49 -1.06
CA TRP A 63 3.28 -10.08 -0.70
C TRP A 63 3.36 -9.14 -1.90
N CYS A 64 3.77 -9.61 -3.10
CA CYS A 64 3.80 -8.78 -4.31
C CYS A 64 2.45 -8.08 -4.55
N ILE A 65 1.34 -8.79 -4.33
CA ILE A 65 -0.01 -8.25 -4.53
C ILE A 65 -0.31 -7.13 -3.52
N ALA A 66 0.05 -7.34 -2.24
CA ALA A 66 -0.15 -6.35 -1.18
C ALA A 66 0.71 -5.10 -1.39
N ILE A 67 1.96 -5.31 -1.83
CA ILE A 67 2.93 -4.25 -2.12
C ILE A 67 2.47 -3.43 -3.33
N ASP A 68 1.98 -4.07 -4.38
CA ASP A 68 1.45 -3.40 -5.58
C ASP A 68 0.21 -2.56 -5.22
N GLU A 69 -0.74 -3.11 -4.45
CA GLU A 69 -1.92 -2.37 -3.98
C GLU A 69 -1.54 -1.16 -3.11
N LEU A 70 -0.57 -1.33 -2.20
CA LEU A 70 -0.03 -0.22 -1.39
C LEU A 70 0.64 0.85 -2.28
N THR A 71 1.36 0.43 -3.30
CA THR A 71 2.01 1.34 -4.27
C THR A 71 0.98 2.17 -5.02
N GLU A 72 -0.07 1.52 -5.56
CA GLU A 72 -1.19 2.21 -6.21
C GLU A 72 -1.86 3.20 -5.26
N LEU A 73 -2.10 2.80 -4.00
CA LEU A 73 -2.67 3.66 -2.97
C LEU A 73 -1.83 4.91 -2.68
N MET A 74 -0.50 4.79 -2.70
CA MET A 74 0.43 5.91 -2.48
C MET A 74 0.51 6.84 -3.69
N ILE A 75 0.33 6.32 -4.92
CA ILE A 75 0.39 7.08 -6.17
C ILE A 75 -0.94 7.79 -6.50
N GLU A 76 -2.10 7.17 -6.24
CA GLU A 76 -3.43 7.60 -6.73
C GLU A 76 -3.95 8.88 -6.02
N THR A 77 -3.29 10.01 -6.24
CA THR A 77 -3.80 11.38 -5.97
C THR A 77 -3.71 12.31 -7.18
N ASN A 78 -3.11 11.87 -8.29
CA ASN A 78 -3.15 12.55 -9.59
C ASN A 78 -3.45 11.56 -10.73
N THR A 79 -4.57 11.79 -11.42
CA THR A 79 -4.97 11.34 -12.78
C THR A 79 -4.23 10.14 -13.41
N HIS A 80 -4.85 8.98 -13.65
CA HIS A 80 -5.52 8.70 -14.94
C HIS A 80 -6.39 7.40 -14.92
N ASN A 81 -7.66 7.49 -14.51
CA ASN A 81 -8.74 6.63 -15.03
C ASN A 81 -10.13 7.23 -14.68
N PRO A 82 -10.91 7.76 -15.66
CA PRO A 82 -12.22 8.37 -15.39
C PRO A 82 -13.35 7.37 -15.03
N LEU A 83 -13.11 6.06 -15.09
CA LEU A 83 -14.14 5.03 -14.86
C LEU A 83 -14.12 4.38 -13.46
N SER A 84 -13.10 4.62 -12.63
CA SER A 84 -12.93 3.89 -11.34
C SER A 84 -12.95 4.77 -10.07
N ARG A 85 -13.15 6.09 -10.19
CA ARG A 85 -12.94 7.05 -9.07
C ARG A 85 -13.94 7.01 -7.90
N LYS A 86 -15.11 6.38 -8.03
CA LYS A 86 -16.09 6.27 -6.91
C LYS A 86 -16.07 4.93 -6.17
N GLY A 87 -15.35 3.94 -6.70
CA GLY A 87 -15.33 2.59 -6.15
C GLY A 87 -14.30 2.43 -5.03
N PHE A 88 -13.06 2.87 -5.25
CA PHE A 88 -11.90 2.41 -4.47
C PHE A 88 -11.64 3.19 -3.17
N PHE A 89 -11.73 4.53 -3.15
CA PHE A 89 -11.68 5.29 -1.89
C PHE A 89 -12.91 5.01 -1.01
N GLY A 90 -14.07 4.80 -1.65
CA GLY A 90 -15.24 4.27 -0.99
C GLY A 90 -15.04 2.83 -0.49
N LYS A 91 -14.20 2.03 -1.16
CA LYS A 91 -13.81 0.68 -0.75
C LYS A 91 -12.86 0.72 0.45
N ILE A 92 -11.86 1.61 0.48
CA ILE A 92 -10.98 1.84 1.64
C ILE A 92 -11.82 2.30 2.85
N LEU A 93 -12.68 3.31 2.67
CA LEU A 93 -13.54 3.81 3.76
C LEU A 93 -14.58 2.78 4.23
N LYS A 94 -15.15 1.98 3.31
CA LYS A 94 -16.11 0.90 3.62
C LYS A 94 -15.45 -0.37 4.13
N LEU A 95 -14.18 -0.60 3.80
CA LEU A 95 -13.36 -1.62 4.40
C LEU A 95 -13.12 -1.18 5.84
N PHE A 96 -12.46 -0.07 6.12
CA PHE A 96 -12.02 0.25 7.49
C PHE A 96 -13.11 0.77 8.44
N GLY A 97 -14.28 1.16 7.92
CA GLY A 97 -15.44 1.58 8.71
C GLY A 97 -16.55 0.52 8.78
N ARG A 98 -16.34 -0.58 9.51
CA ARG A 98 -17.41 -1.38 10.14
C ARG A 98 -16.88 -2.25 11.27
#